data_AF-A0A4Z2BT27-F1
#
_entry.id   AF-A0A4Z2BT27-F1
#
_cell.length_a   1.000
_cell.length_b   1.000
_cell.length_c   1.000
_cell.angle_alpha   90.00
_cell.angle_beta   90.00
_cell.angle_gamma   90.00
#
_symmetry.space_group_name_H-M   'P 1'
#
loop_
_entity.id
_entity.type
_entity.pdbx_description
1 polymer ?
#
loop_
_entity_poly.entity_id
_entity_poly.type
_entity_poly.pdbx_seq_one_letter_code
_entity_poly.pdbx_strand_id
1 'polypeptide(L)'
;MEMKRKQEEEDRKKRAEEEKAMQAELEVQLALEREEQAQRATMLEQERRDRELAMRIAQSEAELISEEGQTDASLRRGPQVQATKAAAGVKKHDLSKWKYAELRDVINTSCDIELLAACREEFHRRLKVYHAWKSKNRKRNDDGSDQRAPKSVTDYAEQNPAPPTTGQHQEVTMNRQQRYFRIPFIRPADQYKDPHNKKKGWWYAHFDGPWIARQMELHPDKQPIVLVAGKDDMEMCELSLEETGLTRKRGAEILPRQFEEIWERCDGMQYLKKAIENKQARPTYATAMLQSLLK
;
A
#
# COMPACT_ATOMS: atom_id res chain seq x y z
N MET A 1 -55.07 2.65 -56.71
CA MET A 1 -55.52 2.13 -55.39
C MET A 1 -54.45 1.29 -54.69
N GLU A 2 -53.62 0.53 -55.39
CA GLU A 2 -52.60 -0.33 -54.77
C GLU A 2 -51.44 0.43 -54.08
N MET A 3 -50.92 1.51 -54.69
CA MET A 3 -49.86 2.34 -54.08
C MET A 3 -50.27 2.91 -52.71
N LYS A 4 -51.54 3.29 -52.54
CA LYS A 4 -52.04 3.85 -51.28
C LYS A 4 -52.13 2.80 -50.17
N ARG A 5 -52.48 1.54 -50.52
CA ARG A 5 -52.49 0.41 -49.58
C ARG A 5 -51.08 0.00 -49.15
N LYS A 6 -50.12 0.04 -50.08
CA LYS A 6 -48.71 -0.27 -49.78
C LYS A 6 -48.08 0.76 -48.84
N GLN A 7 -48.36 2.04 -49.05
CA GLN A 7 -47.90 3.12 -48.17
C GLN A 7 -48.49 3.02 -46.75
N GLU A 8 -49.78 2.68 -46.65
CA GLU A 8 -50.47 2.53 -45.35
C GLU A 8 -49.97 1.30 -44.56
N GLU A 9 -49.58 0.22 -45.25
CA GLU A 9 -48.97 -0.96 -44.64
C GLU A 9 -47.54 -0.69 -44.15
N GLU A 10 -46.73 0.07 -44.90
CA GLU A 10 -45.41 0.50 -44.45
C GLU A 10 -45.48 1.45 -43.26
N ASP A 11 -46.41 2.41 -43.25
CA ASP A 11 -46.61 3.33 -42.11
C ASP A 11 -47.14 2.60 -40.87
N ARG A 12 -47.94 1.55 -41.04
CA ARG A 12 -48.39 0.69 -39.92
C ARG A 12 -47.23 -0.15 -39.38
N LYS A 13 -46.39 -0.69 -40.26
CA LYS A 13 -45.21 -1.47 -39.88
C LYS A 13 -44.18 -0.59 -39.16
N LYS A 14 -43.95 0.63 -39.64
CA LYS A 14 -43.02 1.58 -39.04
C LYS A 14 -43.47 2.00 -37.63
N ARG A 15 -44.76 2.30 -37.44
CA ARG A 15 -45.31 2.59 -36.10
C ARG A 15 -45.19 1.41 -35.14
N ALA A 16 -45.42 0.18 -35.60
CA ALA A 16 -45.26 -1.02 -34.77
C ALA A 16 -43.78 -1.29 -34.41
N GLU A 17 -42.84 -1.00 -35.32
CA GLU A 17 -41.40 -1.10 -35.04
C GLU A 17 -40.93 -0.03 -34.05
N GLU A 18 -41.42 1.21 -34.17
CA GLU A 18 -41.14 2.30 -33.23
C GLU A 18 -41.71 2.01 -31.83
N GLU A 19 -42.94 1.50 -31.73
CA GLU A 19 -43.56 1.12 -30.46
C GLU A 19 -42.81 -0.06 -29.79
N LYS A 20 -42.39 -1.04 -30.59
CA LYS A 20 -41.57 -2.17 -30.10
C LYS A 20 -40.18 -1.71 -29.65
N ALA A 21 -39.57 -0.75 -30.34
CA ALA A 21 -38.29 -0.18 -29.94
C ALA A 21 -38.40 0.59 -28.61
N MET A 22 -39.46 1.41 -28.46
CA MET A 22 -39.72 2.15 -27.23
C MET A 22 -40.00 1.22 -26.05
N GLN A 23 -40.74 0.13 -26.27
CA GLN A 23 -41.01 -0.87 -25.24
C GLN A 23 -39.74 -1.62 -24.81
N ALA A 24 -38.87 -1.97 -25.76
CA ALA A 24 -37.58 -2.59 -25.46
C ALA A 24 -36.64 -1.65 -24.68
N GLU A 25 -36.62 -0.36 -25.01
CA GLU A 25 -35.81 0.64 -24.30
C GLU A 25 -36.28 0.82 -22.85
N LEU A 26 -37.60 0.83 -22.62
CA LEU A 26 -38.18 0.88 -21.28
C LEU A 26 -37.87 -0.38 -20.45
N GLU A 27 -37.92 -1.56 -21.05
CA GLU A 27 -37.54 -2.82 -20.38
C GLU A 27 -36.06 -2.84 -19.98
N VAL A 28 -35.18 -2.29 -20.82
CA VAL A 28 -33.75 -2.16 -20.51
C VAL A 28 -33.52 -1.19 -19.34
N GLN A 29 -34.21 -0.05 -19.32
CA GLN A 29 -34.11 0.89 -18.18
C GLN A 29 -34.60 0.25 -16.87
N LEU A 30 -35.72 -0.48 -16.91
CA LEU A 30 -36.25 -1.14 -15.72
C LEU A 30 -35.34 -2.28 -15.23
N ALA A 31 -34.69 -3.01 -16.15
CA ALA A 31 -33.72 -4.04 -15.81
C ALA A 31 -32.48 -3.43 -15.13
N LEU A 32 -31.97 -2.31 -15.66
CA LEU A 32 -30.84 -1.59 -15.09
C LEU A 32 -31.16 -1.05 -13.69
N GLU A 33 -32.35 -0.48 -13.50
CA GLU A 33 -32.78 0.03 -12.19
C GLU A 33 -32.93 -1.10 -11.15
N ARG A 34 -33.45 -2.27 -11.56
CA ARG A 34 -33.51 -3.46 -10.69
C ARG A 34 -32.13 -3.97 -10.32
N GLU A 35 -31.19 -3.97 -11.25
CA GLU A 35 -29.82 -4.38 -10.98
C GLU A 35 -29.14 -3.42 -10.00
N GLU A 36 -29.32 -2.10 -10.18
CA GLU A 36 -28.79 -1.10 -9.26
C GLU A 36 -29.40 -1.21 -7.85
N GLN A 37 -30.72 -1.45 -7.76
CA GLN A 37 -31.40 -1.69 -6.49
C GLN A 37 -30.89 -2.96 -5.80
N ALA A 38 -30.65 -4.05 -6.56
CA ALA A 38 -30.07 -5.28 -6.02
C ALA A 38 -28.65 -5.03 -5.49
N GLN A 39 -27.81 -4.32 -6.24
CA GLN A 39 -26.45 -3.96 -5.81
C GLN A 39 -26.47 -3.10 -4.53
N ARG A 40 -27.34 -2.08 -4.47
CA ARG A 40 -27.52 -1.25 -3.26
C ARG A 40 -28.00 -2.07 -2.06
N ALA A 41 -28.94 -3.00 -2.26
CA ALA A 41 -29.41 -3.89 -1.20
C ALA A 41 -28.28 -4.80 -0.68
N THR A 42 -27.47 -5.38 -1.57
CA THR A 42 -26.32 -6.20 -1.15
C THR A 42 -25.28 -5.39 -0.37
N MET A 43 -25.00 -4.14 -0.78
CA MET A 43 -24.06 -3.26 -0.09
C MET A 43 -24.55 -2.89 1.31
N LEU A 44 -25.83 -2.55 1.46
CA LEU A 44 -26.43 -2.26 2.76
C LEU A 44 -26.46 -3.48 3.69
N GLU A 45 -26.71 -4.67 3.15
CA GLU A 45 -26.70 -5.89 3.94
C GLU A 45 -25.27 -6.25 4.38
N GLN A 46 -24.27 -6.00 3.53
CA GLN A 46 -22.85 -6.13 3.88
C GLN A 46 -22.46 -5.13 4.98
N GLU A 47 -22.84 -3.86 4.84
CA GLU A 47 -22.59 -2.84 5.86
C GLU A 47 -23.29 -3.17 7.19
N ARG A 48 -24.50 -3.75 7.16
CA ARG A 48 -25.21 -4.21 8.35
C ARG A 48 -24.46 -5.36 9.05
N ARG A 49 -23.97 -6.34 8.28
CA ARG A 49 -23.15 -7.45 8.81
C ARG A 49 -21.84 -6.93 9.41
N ASP A 50 -21.18 -6.01 8.72
CA ASP A 50 -19.92 -5.40 9.19
C ASP A 50 -20.15 -4.58 10.47
N ARG A 51 -21.27 -3.85 10.56
CA ARG A 51 -21.66 -3.12 11.77
C ARG A 51 -22.00 -4.05 12.94
N GLU A 52 -22.70 -5.16 12.69
CA GLU A 52 -23.01 -6.16 13.73
C GLU A 52 -21.72 -6.84 14.22
N LEU A 53 -20.81 -7.18 13.31
CA LEU A 53 -19.51 -7.75 13.63
C LEU A 53 -18.66 -6.78 14.45
N ALA A 54 -18.63 -5.50 14.06
CA ALA A 54 -17.92 -4.45 14.79
C ALA A 54 -18.48 -4.25 16.20
N MET A 55 -19.81 -4.27 16.39
CA MET A 55 -20.42 -4.20 17.71
C MET A 55 -20.10 -5.42 18.58
N ARG A 56 -20.09 -6.63 18.00
CA ARG A 56 -19.72 -7.86 18.72
C ARG A 56 -18.26 -7.84 19.16
N ILE A 57 -17.35 -7.38 18.30
CA ILE A 57 -15.93 -7.20 18.62
C ILE A 57 -15.78 -6.18 19.76
N ALA A 58 -16.41 -5.01 19.67
CA ALA A 58 -16.36 -3.99 20.72
C ALA A 58 -16.94 -4.47 22.06
N GLN A 59 -18.00 -5.29 22.04
CA GLN A 59 -18.61 -5.84 23.25
C GLN A 59 -17.73 -6.93 23.90
N SER A 60 -17.10 -7.80 23.08
CA SER A 60 -16.11 -8.77 23.59
C SER A 60 -14.84 -8.11 24.12
N GLU A 61 -14.42 -6.98 23.54
CA GLU A 61 -13.29 -6.18 24.03
C GLU A 61 -13.62 -5.47 25.36
N ALA A 62 -14.86 -5.00 25.54
CA ALA A 62 -15.31 -4.40 26.79
C ALA A 62 -15.47 -5.41 27.95
N GLU A 63 -15.84 -6.67 27.66
CA GLU A 63 -15.89 -7.75 28.66
C GLU A 63 -14.48 -8.19 29.09
N LEU A 64 -13.50 -8.20 28.19
CA LEU A 64 -12.09 -8.51 28.49
C LEU A 64 -11.39 -7.44 29.34
N ILE A 65 -11.78 -6.16 29.22
CA ILE A 65 -11.18 -5.07 30.00
C ILE A 65 -11.76 -5.00 31.44
N SER A 66 -12.94 -5.56 31.69
CA SER A 66 -13.58 -5.51 33.01
C SER A 66 -13.10 -6.59 34.00
N GLU A 67 -12.51 -7.70 33.52
CA GLU A 67 -12.05 -8.80 34.39
C GLU A 67 -10.54 -8.82 34.74
N GLU A 68 -9.68 -7.99 34.13
CA GLU A 68 -8.25 -7.93 34.49
C GLU A 68 -7.92 -6.93 35.62
N GLY A 69 -8.92 -6.59 36.43
CA GLY A 69 -8.81 -5.66 37.55
C GLY A 69 -8.59 -6.32 38.92
N GLN A 70 -8.08 -7.54 39.01
CA GLN A 70 -7.58 -8.17 40.25
C GLN A 70 -7.12 -9.61 40.00
N THR A 71 -5.82 -9.90 40.08
CA THR A 71 -5.21 -10.93 40.93
C THR A 71 -3.79 -11.27 40.50
N ASP A 72 -2.99 -11.52 41.52
CA ASP A 72 -1.54 -11.65 41.56
C ASP A 72 -1.03 -13.03 41.13
N ALA A 73 0.27 -13.08 40.84
CA ALA A 73 1.21 -14.18 41.06
C ALA A 73 1.06 -15.56 40.37
N SER A 74 2.21 -15.92 39.77
CA SER A 74 2.85 -17.26 39.74
C SER A 74 2.40 -18.32 38.72
N LEU A 75 3.37 -18.62 37.84
CA LEU A 75 3.83 -19.96 37.46
C LEU A 75 2.75 -21.02 37.24
N ARG A 76 2.44 -21.36 35.97
CA ARG A 76 2.44 -22.76 35.45
C ARG A 76 2.70 -22.81 33.94
N ARG A 77 3.89 -23.26 33.56
CA ARG A 77 4.19 -23.77 32.21
C ARG A 77 3.51 -25.13 32.04
N GLY A 78 2.73 -25.30 30.98
CA GLY A 78 2.13 -26.58 30.59
C GLY A 78 2.12 -26.77 29.07
N PRO A 79 1.92 -28.01 28.57
CA PRO A 79 2.17 -28.44 27.18
C PRO A 79 1.19 -27.91 26.12
N GLN A 80 0.39 -26.90 26.47
CA GLN A 80 -0.63 -26.32 25.59
C GLN A 80 -0.03 -25.38 24.52
N VAL A 81 1.23 -24.96 24.71
CA VAL A 81 1.99 -24.10 23.77
C VAL A 81 2.45 -24.84 22.51
N GLN A 82 2.35 -26.18 22.47
CA GLN A 82 2.71 -26.95 21.27
C GLN A 82 1.54 -27.09 20.27
N ALA A 83 0.28 -27.07 20.75
CA ALA A 83 -0.88 -27.17 19.88
C ALA A 83 -1.25 -25.83 19.19
N THR A 84 -0.97 -24.69 19.83
CA THR A 84 -1.20 -23.36 19.24
C THR A 84 -0.12 -22.95 18.23
N LYS A 85 1.06 -23.57 18.27
CA LYS A 85 2.12 -23.36 17.26
C LYS A 85 1.81 -24.00 15.90
N ALA A 86 0.96 -25.02 15.85
CA ALA A 86 0.57 -25.67 14.60
C ALA A 86 -0.47 -24.86 13.80
N ALA A 87 -1.25 -24.00 14.46
CA ALA A 87 -2.28 -23.17 13.82
C ALA A 87 -1.75 -21.79 13.33
N ALA A 88 -0.61 -21.32 13.85
CA ALA A 88 0.00 -20.04 13.47
C ALA A 88 0.70 -20.05 12.09
N GLY A 89 0.73 -21.20 11.40
CA GLY A 89 1.42 -21.38 10.12
C GLY A 89 0.54 -21.21 8.87
N VAL A 90 -0.79 -21.10 9.02
CA VAL A 90 -1.66 -20.90 7.86
C VAL A 90 -1.76 -19.40 7.60
N LYS A 91 -0.84 -18.88 6.77
CA LYS A 91 -1.08 -17.60 6.10
C LYS A 91 -2.45 -17.74 5.41
N LYS A 92 -3.46 -16.95 5.83
CA LYS A 92 -4.81 -16.98 5.22
C LYS A 92 -4.76 -16.91 3.69
N HIS A 93 -3.73 -16.25 3.17
CA HIS A 93 -3.42 -16.14 1.75
C HIS A 93 -2.01 -16.69 1.46
N ASP A 94 -1.91 -17.88 0.85
CA ASP A 94 -0.65 -18.34 0.25
C ASP A 94 -0.49 -17.76 -1.16
N LEU A 95 0.34 -16.72 -1.26
CA LEU A 95 0.62 -16.02 -2.51
C LEU A 95 1.95 -16.46 -3.16
N SER A 96 2.59 -17.52 -2.65
CA SER A 96 3.92 -17.94 -3.11
C SER A 96 3.99 -18.29 -4.59
N LYS A 97 2.90 -18.78 -5.17
CA LYS A 97 2.79 -19.17 -6.59
C LYS A 97 2.31 -18.06 -7.52
N TRP A 98 1.87 -16.92 -6.98
CA TRP A 98 1.30 -15.84 -7.77
C TRP A 98 2.37 -15.18 -8.63
N LYS A 99 2.01 -14.66 -9.80
CA LYS A 99 2.90 -13.89 -10.67
C LYS A 99 2.96 -12.42 -10.23
N TYR A 100 4.03 -11.73 -10.62
CA TYR A 100 4.17 -10.29 -10.38
C TYR A 100 2.97 -9.50 -10.94
N ALA A 101 2.50 -9.86 -12.14
CA ALA A 101 1.35 -9.22 -12.76
C ALA A 101 0.07 -9.38 -11.91
N GLU A 102 -0.16 -10.56 -11.33
CA GLU A 102 -1.33 -10.85 -10.50
C GLU A 102 -1.28 -10.08 -9.17
N LEU A 103 -0.10 -10.05 -8.52
CA LEU A 103 0.10 -9.25 -7.31
C LEU A 103 -0.11 -7.75 -7.59
N ARG A 104 0.45 -7.24 -8.69
CA ARG A 104 0.31 -5.83 -9.09
C ARG A 104 -1.15 -5.48 -9.42
N ASP A 105 -1.84 -6.35 -10.14
CA ASP A 105 -3.24 -6.13 -10.52
C ASP A 105 -4.12 -6.05 -9.27
N VAL A 106 -4.06 -7.05 -8.40
CA VAL A 106 -4.85 -7.08 -7.15
C VAL A 106 -4.53 -5.89 -6.24
N ILE A 107 -3.25 -5.48 -6.14
CA ILE A 107 -2.87 -4.28 -5.38
C ILE A 107 -3.52 -3.00 -5.94
N ASN A 108 -3.77 -2.95 -7.25
CA ASN A 108 -4.34 -1.78 -7.92
C ASN A 108 -5.88 -1.82 -8.01
N THR A 109 -6.49 -3.01 -8.04
CA THR A 109 -7.92 -3.20 -8.32
C THR A 109 -8.75 -3.69 -7.13
N SER A 110 -8.14 -4.39 -6.17
CA SER A 110 -8.85 -4.96 -5.02
C SER A 110 -9.12 -3.93 -3.93
N CYS A 111 -10.18 -4.17 -3.16
CA CYS A 111 -10.54 -3.43 -1.95
C CYS A 111 -10.47 -4.30 -0.68
N ASP A 112 -10.11 -5.58 -0.80
CA ASP A 112 -9.96 -6.48 0.35
C ASP A 112 -8.69 -6.13 1.13
N ILE A 113 -8.88 -5.60 2.34
CA ILE A 113 -7.81 -5.09 3.19
C ILE A 113 -6.82 -6.21 3.59
N GLU A 114 -7.31 -7.41 3.91
CA GLU A 114 -6.46 -8.54 4.31
C GLU A 114 -5.67 -9.07 3.12
N LEU A 115 -6.32 -9.19 1.95
CA LEU A 115 -5.66 -9.62 0.72
C LEU A 115 -4.61 -8.61 0.24
N LEU A 116 -4.92 -7.31 0.28
CA LEU A 116 -3.99 -6.24 -0.08
C LEU A 116 -2.76 -6.23 0.82
N ALA A 117 -2.94 -6.45 2.13
CA ALA A 117 -1.84 -6.58 3.07
C ALA A 117 -0.93 -7.76 2.71
N ALA A 118 -1.53 -8.94 2.45
CA ALA A 118 -0.80 -10.14 2.04
C ALA A 118 -0.06 -9.93 0.69
N CYS A 119 -0.70 -9.30 -0.30
CA CYS A 119 -0.08 -9.02 -1.59
C CYS A 119 1.12 -8.07 -1.46
N ARG A 120 1.01 -7.03 -0.63
CA ARG A 120 2.12 -6.11 -0.34
C ARG A 120 3.26 -6.83 0.38
N GLU A 121 2.96 -7.68 1.36
CA GLU A 121 3.98 -8.46 2.07
C GLU A 121 4.74 -9.39 1.11
N GLU A 122 4.04 -10.15 0.26
CA GLU A 122 4.67 -11.05 -0.70
C GLU A 122 5.47 -10.28 -1.77
N PHE A 123 4.97 -9.12 -2.22
CA PHE A 123 5.71 -8.23 -3.12
C PHE A 123 7.05 -7.81 -2.50
N HIS A 124 7.04 -7.27 -1.29
CA HIS A 124 8.26 -6.80 -0.62
C HIS A 124 9.20 -7.95 -0.24
N ARG A 125 8.67 -9.11 0.12
CA ARG A 125 9.46 -10.33 0.34
C ARG A 125 10.24 -10.71 -0.92
N ARG A 126 9.59 -10.73 -2.08
CA ARG A 126 10.24 -11.04 -3.36
C ARG A 126 11.23 -9.97 -3.79
N LEU A 127 10.88 -8.70 -3.62
CA LEU A 127 11.75 -7.57 -3.93
C LEU A 127 13.06 -7.66 -3.14
N LYS A 128 12.97 -7.95 -1.84
CA LYS A 128 14.12 -8.17 -0.95
C LYS A 128 15.02 -9.31 -1.42
N VAL A 129 14.44 -10.46 -1.79
CA VAL A 129 15.20 -11.61 -2.33
C VAL A 129 15.88 -11.24 -3.65
N TYR A 130 15.16 -10.57 -4.54
CA TYR A 130 15.69 -10.11 -5.82
C TYR A 130 16.86 -9.13 -5.63
N HIS A 131 16.74 -8.16 -4.72
CA HIS A 131 17.82 -7.21 -4.41
C HIS A 131 19.04 -7.91 -3.80
N ALA A 132 18.84 -8.83 -2.85
CA ALA A 132 19.92 -9.61 -2.27
C ALA A 132 20.65 -10.45 -3.33
N TRP A 133 19.89 -11.06 -4.25
CA TRP A 133 20.46 -11.79 -5.38
C TRP A 133 21.22 -10.85 -6.34
N LYS A 134 20.64 -9.70 -6.71
CA LYS A 134 21.25 -8.70 -7.60
C LYS A 134 22.58 -8.17 -7.02
N SER A 135 22.62 -7.90 -5.71
CA SER A 135 23.84 -7.46 -5.01
C SER A 135 24.93 -8.53 -5.04
N LYS A 136 24.59 -9.81 -4.78
CA LYS A 136 25.55 -10.93 -4.77
C LYS A 136 26.11 -11.29 -6.16
N ASN A 137 25.35 -11.05 -7.21
CA ASN A 137 25.72 -11.43 -8.58
C ASN A 137 26.31 -10.27 -9.40
N ARG A 138 26.63 -9.14 -8.76
CA ARG A 138 27.14 -7.96 -9.44
C ARG A 138 28.63 -8.09 -9.79
N LYS A 139 29.00 -7.66 -11.00
CA LYS A 139 30.41 -7.53 -11.42
C LYS A 139 31.10 -6.39 -10.66
N ARG A 140 32.41 -6.52 -10.42
CA ARG A 140 33.24 -5.60 -9.60
C ARG A 140 33.32 -4.12 -10.04
N ASN A 141 32.81 -3.75 -11.21
CA ASN A 141 32.99 -2.40 -11.80
C ASN A 141 31.83 -1.42 -11.56
N ASP A 142 30.82 -1.77 -10.75
CA ASP A 142 29.67 -0.90 -10.51
C ASP A 142 29.83 -0.10 -9.21
N ASP A 143 29.86 1.23 -9.33
CA ASP A 143 30.20 2.22 -8.29
C ASP A 143 29.08 2.41 -7.27
N GLY A 144 28.95 1.47 -6.31
CA GLY A 144 28.34 1.68 -4.97
C GLY A 144 26.95 2.33 -4.84
N SER A 145 26.27 2.63 -5.94
CA SER A 145 25.02 3.41 -6.07
C SER A 145 23.77 2.59 -5.78
N ASP A 146 23.94 1.29 -5.56
CA ASP A 146 22.89 0.33 -5.28
C ASP A 146 22.36 0.40 -3.82
N GLN A 147 22.76 1.38 -3.01
CA GLN A 147 22.17 1.55 -1.68
C GLN A 147 20.88 2.36 -1.80
N ARG A 148 19.76 1.66 -1.98
CA ARG A 148 18.39 2.23 -2.05
C ARG A 148 17.94 2.84 -0.72
N ALA A 149 18.57 2.43 0.37
CA ALA A 149 18.53 3.14 1.64
C ALA A 149 19.98 3.40 2.09
N PRO A 150 20.24 4.50 2.81
CA PRO A 150 21.58 4.81 3.31
C PRO A 150 22.15 3.68 4.16
N LYS A 151 23.48 3.51 4.14
CA LYS A 151 24.18 2.57 5.05
C LYS A 151 23.76 2.75 6.51
N SER A 152 23.55 3.99 6.94
CA SER A 152 23.15 4.27 8.32
C SER A 152 21.73 3.80 8.67
N VAL A 153 20.91 3.41 7.69
CA VAL A 153 19.63 2.71 7.89
C VAL A 153 19.87 1.21 7.89
N THR A 154 20.58 0.67 6.90
CA THR A 154 20.86 -0.77 6.79
C THR A 154 21.70 -1.29 7.95
N ASP A 155 22.79 -0.60 8.30
CA ASP A 155 23.67 -0.97 9.41
C ASP A 155 22.92 -0.91 10.76
N TYR A 156 22.01 0.07 10.91
CA TYR A 156 21.19 0.18 12.11
C TYR A 156 20.17 -0.95 12.22
N ALA A 157 19.57 -1.35 11.09
CA ALA A 157 18.68 -2.51 11.00
C ALA A 157 19.40 -3.82 11.34
N GLU A 158 20.62 -4.03 10.83
CA GLU A 158 21.44 -5.20 11.13
C GLU A 158 21.88 -5.25 12.60
N GLN A 159 22.23 -4.10 13.19
CA GLN A 159 22.62 -4.01 14.60
C GLN A 159 21.42 -4.14 15.55
N ASN A 160 20.21 -3.77 15.11
CA ASN A 160 19.00 -3.77 15.91
C ASN A 160 17.90 -4.58 15.20
N PRO A 161 18.06 -5.91 15.09
CA PRO A 161 17.09 -6.75 14.42
C PRO A 161 15.71 -6.59 15.07
N ALA A 162 14.68 -6.57 14.23
CA ALA A 162 13.30 -6.54 14.73
C ALA A 162 13.05 -7.77 15.61
N PRO A 163 12.36 -7.63 16.76
CA PRO A 163 11.98 -8.77 17.58
C PRO A 163 11.14 -9.76 16.74
N PRO A 164 11.21 -11.07 17.01
CA PRO A 164 10.35 -12.02 16.34
C PRO A 164 8.89 -11.65 16.63
N THR A 165 8.14 -11.34 15.57
CA THR A 165 6.75 -10.88 15.62
C THR A 165 5.87 -11.90 16.34
N THR A 166 5.61 -11.70 17.63
CA THR A 166 4.57 -12.40 18.38
C THR A 166 3.33 -11.53 18.40
N GLY A 167 2.43 -11.72 17.42
CA GLY A 167 1.08 -11.17 17.48
C GLY A 167 0.58 -10.61 16.14
N GLN A 168 -0.13 -11.45 15.39
CA GLN A 168 -0.88 -11.08 14.18
C GLN A 168 -2.09 -10.17 14.45
N HIS A 169 -2.25 -9.62 15.66
CA HIS A 169 -3.44 -8.88 16.09
C HIS A 169 -3.21 -7.36 16.28
N GLN A 170 -1.96 -6.85 16.30
CA GLN A 170 -1.71 -5.40 16.29
C GLN A 170 -1.67 -4.79 14.88
N GLU A 171 -1.78 -5.61 13.82
CA GLU A 171 -1.55 -5.18 12.44
C GLU A 171 -2.71 -4.40 11.81
N VAL A 172 -3.94 -4.56 12.31
CA VAL A 172 -5.13 -3.97 11.67
C VAL A 172 -5.25 -2.46 11.96
N THR A 173 -4.85 -2.00 13.15
CA THR A 173 -4.88 -0.57 13.53
C THR A 173 -3.66 0.22 13.03
N MET A 174 -2.56 -0.46 12.70
CA MET A 174 -1.33 0.12 12.13
C MET A 174 -1.38 0.27 10.59
N ASN A 175 -2.43 -0.24 9.94
CA ASN A 175 -2.43 -0.56 8.51
C ASN A 175 -2.23 0.66 7.57
N ARG A 176 -2.50 1.90 8.03
CA ARG A 176 -2.29 3.13 7.22
C ARG A 176 -1.76 4.31 8.03
N GLN A 177 -0.98 4.10 9.09
CA GLN A 177 -0.36 5.23 9.78
C GLN A 177 0.70 5.87 8.86
N GLN A 178 0.60 7.18 8.64
CA GLN A 178 1.55 7.92 7.81
C GLN A 178 2.74 8.36 8.66
N ARG A 179 3.93 7.85 8.36
CA ARG A 179 5.15 8.13 9.13
C ARG A 179 6.26 8.63 8.23
N TYR A 180 7.00 9.64 8.71
CA TYR A 180 7.94 10.39 7.90
C TYR A 180 9.30 10.42 8.59
N PHE A 181 10.36 10.17 7.85
CA PHE A 181 11.71 10.08 8.39
C PHE A 181 12.71 10.84 7.53
N ARG A 182 13.79 11.33 8.15
CA ARG A 182 15.00 11.80 7.48
C ARG A 182 16.25 11.22 8.12
N ILE A 183 17.22 10.86 7.30
CA ILE A 183 18.49 10.31 7.73
C ILE A 183 19.63 10.97 6.95
N PRO A 184 20.63 11.54 7.63
CA PRO A 184 21.82 12.03 6.95
C PRO A 184 22.71 10.87 6.51
N PHE A 185 23.38 11.02 5.37
CA PHE A 185 24.39 10.09 4.89
C PHE A 185 25.61 10.81 4.32
N ILE A 186 26.73 10.10 4.27
CA ILE A 186 27.98 10.58 3.67
C ILE A 186 28.17 9.83 2.37
N ARG A 187 28.44 10.53 1.26
CA ARG A 187 28.73 9.86 -0.01
C ARG A 187 29.99 9.01 0.15
N PRO A 188 30.06 7.82 -0.47
CA PRO A 188 31.29 7.01 -0.46
C PRO A 188 32.54 7.79 -0.89
N ALA A 189 32.42 8.65 -1.92
CA ALA A 189 33.50 9.53 -2.39
C ALA A 189 33.94 10.61 -1.37
N ASP A 190 33.07 10.97 -0.43
CA ASP A 190 33.34 11.98 0.61
C ASP A 190 33.71 11.32 1.96
N GLN A 191 33.72 9.97 2.04
CA GLN A 191 33.92 9.24 3.30
C GLN A 191 35.32 9.45 3.88
N TYR A 192 36.33 9.61 3.02
CA TYR A 192 37.74 9.81 3.37
C TYR A 192 38.20 11.27 3.34
N LYS A 193 37.32 12.23 3.01
CA LYS A 193 37.66 13.67 3.06
C LYS A 193 37.78 14.17 4.49
N ASP A 194 38.47 15.29 4.70
CA ASP A 194 38.56 15.91 6.02
C ASP A 194 37.18 16.20 6.62
N PRO A 195 36.98 16.05 7.95
CA PRO A 195 35.69 16.26 8.62
C PRO A 195 35.02 17.61 8.30
N HIS A 196 35.81 18.64 8.02
CA HIS A 196 35.34 19.98 7.67
C HIS A 196 34.81 20.08 6.23
N ASN A 197 35.24 19.18 5.34
CA ASN A 197 34.85 19.13 3.91
C ASN A 197 33.85 18.00 3.60
N LYS A 198 33.40 17.23 4.60
CA LYS A 198 32.41 16.17 4.41
C LYS A 198 31.02 16.78 4.19
N LYS A 199 30.65 16.96 2.92
CA LYS A 199 29.27 17.33 2.58
C LYS A 199 28.33 16.14 2.86
N LYS A 200 27.30 16.37 3.66
CA LYS A 200 26.29 15.34 4.02
C LYS A 200 25.11 15.41 3.07
N GLY A 201 24.71 14.26 2.53
CA GLY A 201 23.42 14.09 1.87
C GLY A 201 22.30 13.81 2.87
N TRP A 202 21.07 13.93 2.42
CA TRP A 202 19.87 13.62 3.20
C TRP A 202 19.00 12.63 2.45
N TRP A 203 18.55 11.60 3.15
CA TRP A 203 17.57 10.65 2.66
C TRP A 203 16.28 10.87 3.43
N TYR A 204 15.16 10.99 2.73
CA TYR A 204 13.84 11.10 3.34
C TYR A 204 12.96 9.96 2.87
N ALA A 205 12.10 9.49 3.77
CA ALA A 205 11.14 8.45 3.48
C ALA A 205 9.79 8.73 4.12
N HIS A 206 8.75 8.42 3.36
CA HIS A 206 7.36 8.43 3.80
C HIS A 206 6.82 7.01 3.71
N PHE A 207 6.47 6.45 4.86
CA PHE A 207 5.85 5.13 5.01
C PHE A 207 4.34 5.29 5.14
N ASP A 208 3.62 4.56 4.29
CA ASP A 208 2.16 4.39 4.34
C ASP A 208 1.87 3.04 5.00
N GLY A 209 1.69 3.07 6.33
CA GLY A 209 1.71 1.87 7.16
C GLY A 209 3.12 1.25 7.20
N PRO A 210 3.27 -0.08 7.02
CA PRO A 210 4.56 -0.74 7.12
C PRO A 210 5.48 -0.53 5.91
N TRP A 211 4.97 -0.01 4.79
CA TRP A 211 5.69 0.02 3.51
C TRP A 211 5.96 1.45 3.03
N ILE A 212 7.08 1.64 2.33
CA ILE A 212 7.45 2.95 1.79
C ILE A 212 6.53 3.33 0.62
N ALA A 213 6.08 4.58 0.61
CA ALA A 213 5.22 5.15 -0.44
C ALA A 213 5.95 6.24 -1.26
N ARG A 214 6.80 7.05 -0.60
CA ARG A 214 7.63 8.06 -1.26
C ARG A 214 9.02 8.08 -0.65
N GLN A 215 10.02 8.34 -1.48
CA GLN A 215 11.42 8.45 -1.09
C GLN A 215 12.06 9.63 -1.82
N MET A 216 12.98 10.33 -1.17
CA MET A 216 13.81 11.33 -1.85
C MET A 216 15.24 11.35 -1.29
N GLU A 217 16.19 11.63 -2.16
CA GLU A 217 17.61 11.73 -1.82
C GLU A 217 18.16 13.07 -2.28
N LEU A 218 18.64 13.85 -1.32
CA LEU A 218 19.26 15.13 -1.56
C LEU A 218 20.76 14.99 -1.41
N HIS A 219 21.47 15.16 -2.52
CA HIS A 219 22.92 15.26 -2.50
C HIS A 219 23.34 16.73 -2.61
N PRO A 220 24.40 17.15 -1.90
CA PRO A 220 24.88 18.54 -1.90
C PRO A 220 25.23 19.12 -3.28
N ASP A 221 25.58 18.27 -4.25
CA ASP A 221 26.04 18.68 -5.58
C ASP A 221 25.35 17.90 -6.72
N LYS A 222 24.20 17.26 -6.45
CA LYS A 222 23.40 16.59 -7.49
C LYS A 222 21.96 17.07 -7.43
N GLN A 223 21.23 16.87 -8.52
CA GLN A 223 19.79 17.10 -8.51
C GLN A 223 19.12 16.17 -7.49
N PRO A 224 18.02 16.62 -6.86
CA PRO A 224 17.20 15.78 -6.01
C PRO A 224 16.77 14.51 -6.75
N ILE A 225 16.91 13.36 -6.09
CA ILE A 225 16.35 12.10 -6.56
C ILE A 225 14.99 11.96 -5.88
N VAL A 226 13.94 11.75 -6.65
CA VAL A 226 12.56 11.64 -6.16
C VAL A 226 11.97 10.33 -6.69
N LEU A 227 11.47 9.51 -5.78
CA LEU A 227 11.01 8.15 -6.08
C LEU A 227 9.62 7.91 -5.47
N VAL A 228 8.75 7.23 -6.23
CA VAL A 228 7.38 6.91 -5.83
C VAL A 228 7.08 5.43 -5.99
N ALA A 229 6.30 4.90 -5.05
CA ALA A 229 5.85 3.53 -5.05
C ALA A 229 5.16 3.14 -6.37
N GLY A 230 5.44 1.94 -6.88
CA GLY A 230 4.90 1.41 -8.13
C GLY A 230 5.75 1.72 -9.36
N LYS A 231 6.22 2.97 -9.50
CA LYS A 231 7.09 3.40 -10.61
C LYS A 231 8.54 3.04 -10.33
N ASP A 232 9.00 3.35 -9.13
CA ASP A 232 10.41 3.33 -8.76
C ASP A 232 10.73 2.23 -7.73
N ASP A 233 9.86 1.21 -7.61
CA ASP A 233 10.00 0.15 -6.59
C ASP A 233 11.38 -0.53 -6.60
N MET A 234 12.04 -0.62 -7.76
CA MET A 234 13.38 -1.19 -7.89
C MET A 234 14.50 -0.31 -7.32
N GLU A 235 14.25 0.99 -7.17
CA GLU A 235 15.19 1.99 -6.67
C GLU A 235 14.86 2.45 -5.23
N MET A 236 13.68 2.07 -4.72
CA MET A 236 13.23 2.40 -3.38
C MET A 236 13.64 1.37 -2.32
N CYS A 237 13.56 1.77 -1.05
CA CYS A 237 13.82 0.90 0.09
C CYS A 237 12.89 -0.33 0.11
N GLU A 238 13.50 -1.51 0.19
CA GLU A 238 12.84 -2.81 0.19
C GLU A 238 12.48 -3.34 1.60
N LEU A 239 12.89 -2.64 2.66
CA LEU A 239 12.64 -3.01 4.04
C LEU A 239 11.31 -2.42 4.53
N SER A 240 10.59 -3.18 5.36
CA SER A 240 9.45 -2.63 6.10
C SER A 240 9.91 -1.63 7.15
N LEU A 241 9.01 -0.76 7.60
CA LEU A 241 9.30 0.23 8.62
C LEU A 241 9.91 -0.38 9.90
N GLU A 242 9.39 -1.53 10.34
CA GLU A 242 9.91 -2.22 11.52
C GLU A 242 11.33 -2.75 11.30
N GLU A 243 11.59 -3.34 10.13
CA GLU A 243 12.89 -3.85 9.72
C GLU A 243 13.93 -2.74 9.55
N THR A 244 13.55 -1.55 9.08
CA THR A 244 14.50 -0.41 8.98
C THR A 244 15.01 0.07 10.35
N GLY A 245 14.26 -0.19 11.43
CA GLY A 245 14.56 0.32 12.76
C GLY A 245 14.44 1.84 12.91
N LEU A 246 13.94 2.56 11.90
CA LEU A 246 13.84 4.03 11.92
C LEU A 246 13.04 4.56 13.11
N THR A 247 12.04 3.79 13.55
CA THR A 247 11.18 4.10 14.70
C THR A 247 11.94 4.14 16.03
N ARG A 248 13.08 3.45 16.12
CA ARG A 248 13.96 3.39 17.30
C ARG A 248 15.12 4.39 17.23
N LYS A 249 15.37 4.97 16.06
CA LYS A 249 16.48 5.90 15.83
C LYS A 249 16.08 7.32 16.24
N ARG A 250 16.60 7.79 17.38
CA ARG A 250 16.32 9.13 17.90
C ARG A 250 16.63 10.21 16.86
N GLY A 251 15.67 11.10 16.61
CA GLY A 251 15.79 12.22 15.67
C GLY A 251 15.61 11.86 14.18
N ALA A 252 15.30 10.60 13.86
CA ALA A 252 14.99 10.19 12.50
C ALA A 252 13.58 10.61 12.06
N GLU A 253 12.59 10.46 12.93
CA GLU A 253 11.19 10.80 12.62
C GLU A 253 11.00 12.32 12.54
N ILE A 254 10.28 12.77 11.52
CA ILE A 254 10.01 14.18 11.22
C ILE A 254 8.51 14.41 11.07
N LEU A 255 8.11 15.68 11.12
CA LEU A 255 6.72 16.06 10.91
C LEU A 255 6.33 15.93 9.42
N PRO A 256 5.06 15.61 9.11
CA PRO A 256 4.57 15.56 7.73
C PRO A 256 4.89 16.84 6.95
N ARG A 257 4.67 18.00 7.56
CA ARG A 257 4.94 19.32 6.96
C ARG A 257 6.42 19.49 6.54
N GLN A 258 7.36 18.96 7.32
CA GLN A 258 8.78 19.04 6.99
C GLN A 258 9.14 18.18 5.78
N PHE A 259 8.45 17.05 5.60
CA PHE A 259 8.61 16.23 4.41
C PHE A 259 7.99 16.90 3.18
N GLU A 260 6.74 17.37 3.29
CA GLU A 260 6.01 17.98 2.17
C GLU A 260 6.70 19.25 1.64
N GLU A 261 7.28 20.09 2.52
CA GLU A 261 8.02 21.30 2.12
C GLU A 261 9.20 20.96 1.19
N ILE A 262 9.94 19.90 1.52
CA ILE A 262 11.07 19.45 0.71
C ILE A 262 10.58 18.74 -0.55
N TRP A 263 9.53 17.92 -0.43
CA TRP A 263 8.89 17.22 -1.54
C TRP A 263 8.44 18.19 -2.64
N GLU A 264 7.78 19.28 -2.27
CA GLU A 264 7.34 20.33 -3.18
C GLU A 264 8.52 21.05 -3.82
N ARG A 265 9.54 21.43 -3.03
CA ARG A 265 10.75 22.09 -3.53
C ARG A 265 11.54 21.25 -4.55
N CYS A 266 11.41 19.93 -4.48
CA CYS A 266 12.09 18.99 -5.37
C CYS A 266 11.20 18.49 -6.52
N ASP A 267 10.14 19.22 -6.88
CA ASP A 267 9.19 18.86 -7.94
C ASP A 267 8.48 17.51 -7.72
N GLY A 268 8.45 17.01 -6.49
CA GLY A 268 7.90 15.71 -6.17
C GLY A 268 6.40 15.61 -6.43
N MET A 269 5.66 16.72 -6.29
CA MET A 269 4.25 16.76 -6.67
C MET A 269 4.06 16.54 -8.17
N GLN A 270 4.85 17.20 -9.02
CA GLN A 270 4.76 17.03 -10.48
C GLN A 270 5.19 15.62 -10.90
N TYR A 271 6.25 15.10 -10.27
CA TYR A 271 6.72 13.75 -10.52
C TYR A 271 5.65 12.69 -10.18
N LEU A 272 5.02 12.80 -9.02
CA LEU A 272 3.92 11.91 -8.59
C LEU A 272 2.70 12.05 -9.50
N LYS A 273 2.32 13.29 -9.86
CA LYS A 273 1.21 13.55 -10.78
C LYS A 273 1.40 12.82 -12.10
N LYS A 274 2.57 12.97 -12.74
CA LYS A 274 2.92 12.29 -13.99
C LYS A 274 2.92 10.77 -13.84
N ALA A 275 3.37 10.24 -12.71
CA ALA A 275 3.35 8.80 -12.43
C ALA A 275 1.91 8.26 -12.28
N ILE A 276 1.00 9.04 -11.70
CA ILE A 276 -0.43 8.71 -11.62
C ILE A 276 -1.06 8.72 -13.02
N GLU A 277 -0.85 9.79 -13.80
CA GLU A 277 -1.38 9.92 -15.17
C GLU A 277 -0.94 8.75 -16.07
N ASN A 278 0.31 8.31 -15.92
CA ASN A 278 0.86 7.17 -16.66
C ASN A 278 0.46 5.80 -16.07
N LYS A 279 -0.36 5.74 -15.02
CA LYS A 279 -0.75 4.50 -14.31
C LYS A 279 0.46 3.69 -13.79
N GLN A 280 1.54 4.38 -13.45
CA GLN A 280 2.77 3.80 -12.93
C GLN A 280 2.81 3.82 -11.41
N ALA A 281 2.24 4.86 -10.79
CA ALA A 281 2.18 5.00 -9.33
C ALA A 281 1.19 3.99 -8.72
N ARG A 282 1.63 3.31 -7.64
CA ARG A 282 0.77 2.44 -6.83
C ARG A 282 -0.20 3.29 -5.99
N PRO A 283 -1.46 2.86 -5.82
CA PRO A 283 -2.39 3.52 -4.90
C PRO A 283 -1.84 3.53 -3.46
N THR A 284 -1.59 4.73 -2.94
CA THR A 284 -1.10 5.03 -1.59
C THR A 284 -1.81 6.25 -1.03
N TYR A 285 -1.58 6.58 0.24
CA TYR A 285 -2.04 7.83 0.84
C TYR A 285 -1.60 9.06 0.02
N ALA A 286 -0.36 9.06 -0.48
CA ALA A 286 0.17 10.18 -1.25
C ALA A 286 -0.55 10.39 -2.59
N THR A 287 -0.89 9.31 -3.29
CA THR A 287 -1.68 9.43 -4.54
C THR A 287 -3.10 9.91 -4.26
N ALA A 288 -3.71 9.44 -3.17
CA ALA A 288 -5.06 9.87 -2.76
C ALA A 288 -5.09 11.35 -2.36
N MET A 289 -4.11 11.80 -1.58
CA MET A 289 -3.94 13.22 -1.21
C MET A 289 -3.81 14.11 -2.44
N LEU A 290 -2.94 13.75 -3.39
CA LEU A 290 -2.73 14.56 -4.60
C LEU A 290 -4.00 14.62 -5.47
N GLN A 291 -4.74 13.51 -5.59
CA GLN A 291 -6.01 13.50 -6.30
C GLN A 291 -7.08 14.37 -5.63
N SER A 292 -7.09 14.47 -4.30
CA SER A 292 -8.02 15.37 -3.58
C SER A 292 -7.69 16.86 -3.76
N LEU A 293 -6.41 17.21 -3.95
CA LEU A 293 -5.96 18.59 -4.18
C LEU A 293 -6.20 19.08 -5.61
N LEU A 294 -6.42 18.17 -6.56
CA LEU A 294 -6.66 18.46 -7.97
C LEU A 294 -8.16 18.53 -8.32
N LYS A 295 -9.04 18.19 -7.36
CA LYS A 295 -10.50 18.35 -7.46
C LYS A 295 -10.91 19.69 -6.90
#